data_AF-A0A969XCX8-F1
#
_entry.id   AF-A0A969XCX8-F1
#
_cell.length_a   1.000
_cell.length_b   1.000
_cell.length_c   1.000
_cell.angle_alpha   90.00
_cell.angle_beta   90.00
_cell.angle_gamma   90.00
#
_symmetry.space_group_name_H-M   'P 1'
#
loop_
_entity.id
_entity.type
_entity.pdbx_description
1 polymer ?
#
loop_
_entity_poly.entity_id
_entity_poly.type
_entity_poly.pdbx_seq_one_letter_code
_entity_poly.pdbx_strand_id
1 'polypeptide(L)'
;MQPVQSGPARAALECSVRCTGLPAQLQPGYRLRLLSFNIQVGIRTSAYHQYLTRCWKHLLPHREREGNLQAVGNLLDQYDLVALQEVDGGSLRTRHVNQVEQLALQARFPYWYQQLNRNLAPFARHSNGLLSRIPLSRLEDHPLPGPAGRRAMLLRIGQGRDAVAVVMMHLALGSRTRNLQLAYVRELLQDYRHFVLMGDLNTQPDELLSRSPLRGLALHAAQQAATFPSWKPSRCLDHILLSDTLQSQGARVLPYAVSDHLPVATELILPPSLATLQVP
;
A
#
# COMPACT_ATOMS: atom_id res chain seq x y z
N MET A 1 -24.15 -34.38 -4.25
CA MET A 1 -23.58 -33.02 -4.33
C MET A 1 -23.56 -32.46 -2.93
N GLN A 2 -22.38 -32.32 -2.31
CA GLN A 2 -22.25 -31.69 -1.00
C GLN A 2 -22.20 -30.16 -1.19
N PRO A 3 -22.89 -29.38 -0.34
CA PRO A 3 -22.88 -27.94 -0.43
C PRO A 3 -21.52 -27.38 0.01
N VAL A 4 -21.00 -26.45 -0.78
CA VAL A 4 -19.79 -25.67 -0.48
C VAL A 4 -20.06 -24.87 0.79
N GLN A 5 -19.28 -25.13 1.84
CA GLN A 5 -19.31 -24.34 3.07
C GLN A 5 -18.88 -22.90 2.76
N SER A 6 -19.77 -21.96 3.00
CA SER A 6 -19.46 -20.53 3.01
C SER A 6 -18.42 -20.26 4.10
N GLY A 7 -17.24 -19.76 3.70
CA GLY A 7 -16.19 -19.33 4.62
C GLY A 7 -16.69 -18.24 5.60
N PRO A 8 -15.97 -18.02 6.72
CA PRO A 8 -16.41 -17.09 7.75
C PRO A 8 -16.60 -15.67 7.18
N ALA A 9 -17.66 -15.00 7.63
CA ALA A 9 -17.94 -13.61 7.28
C ALA A 9 -16.71 -12.74 7.56
N ARG A 10 -16.18 -12.09 6.51
CA ARG A 10 -15.00 -11.23 6.58
C ARG A 10 -15.35 -9.96 7.36
N ALA A 11 -14.67 -9.73 8.49
CA ALA A 11 -14.93 -8.58 9.35
C ALA A 11 -14.46 -7.29 8.66
N ALA A 12 -15.36 -6.33 8.48
CA ALA A 12 -15.02 -4.98 8.07
C ALA A 12 -14.33 -4.27 9.24
N LEU A 13 -13.24 -3.56 8.96
CA LEU A 13 -12.49 -2.78 9.94
C LEU A 13 -12.89 -1.31 9.89
N GLU A 14 -12.91 -0.66 11.05
CA GLU A 14 -13.13 0.78 11.16
C GLU A 14 -11.81 1.53 10.95
N CYS A 15 -11.80 2.50 10.04
CA CYS A 15 -10.71 3.48 9.97
C CYS A 15 -10.77 4.40 11.19
N SER A 16 -9.63 4.78 11.74
CA SER A 16 -9.59 5.82 12.77
C SER A 16 -9.97 7.15 12.13
N VAL A 17 -11.08 7.76 12.59
CA VAL A 17 -11.59 9.04 12.09
C VAL A 17 -11.26 10.14 13.09
N ARG A 18 -10.56 11.20 12.67
CA ARG A 18 -10.60 12.49 13.36
C ARG A 18 -10.55 13.65 12.36
N CYS A 19 -11.44 14.61 12.61
CA CYS A 19 -11.64 15.91 11.97
C CYS A 19 -12.67 16.00 10.82
N THR A 20 -13.49 17.04 10.99
CA THR A 20 -14.72 17.45 10.31
C THR A 20 -14.44 18.11 8.97
N GLY A 21 -15.00 17.55 7.90
CA GLY A 21 -14.88 18.05 6.54
C GLY A 21 -14.85 16.88 5.56
N LEU A 22 -16.00 16.24 5.36
CA LEU A 22 -16.17 15.21 4.33
C LEU A 22 -15.84 15.83 2.97
N PRO A 23 -14.88 15.30 2.19
CA PRO A 23 -14.78 15.71 0.80
C PRO A 23 -16.03 15.25 0.05
N ALA A 24 -16.42 16.10 -0.91
CA ALA A 24 -17.55 15.95 -1.81
C ALA A 24 -17.71 14.53 -2.36
N GLN A 25 -18.97 14.15 -2.64
CA GLN A 25 -19.34 12.94 -3.36
C GLN A 25 -18.32 12.60 -4.45
N LEU A 26 -17.70 11.42 -4.38
CA LEU A 26 -16.81 10.96 -5.44
C LEU A 26 -17.64 10.73 -6.70
N GLN A 27 -17.41 11.56 -7.72
CA GLN A 27 -18.11 11.48 -8.99
C GLN A 27 -17.31 10.66 -10.02
N PRO A 28 -17.99 10.01 -10.98
CA PRO A 28 -17.40 9.59 -12.24
C PRO A 28 -16.37 10.57 -12.81
N GLY A 29 -15.21 10.07 -13.26
CA GLY A 29 -14.15 10.90 -13.83
C GLY A 29 -13.32 11.68 -12.82
N TYR A 30 -13.62 11.60 -11.51
CA TYR A 30 -12.74 12.13 -10.47
C TYR A 30 -11.36 11.46 -10.55
N ARG A 31 -10.31 12.27 -10.39
CA ARG A 31 -8.92 11.84 -10.44
C ARG A 31 -8.42 11.60 -9.01
N LEU A 32 -8.29 10.34 -8.64
CA LEU A 32 -7.79 9.94 -7.33
C LEU A 32 -6.26 9.79 -7.40
N ARG A 33 -5.52 10.63 -6.68
CA ARG A 33 -4.05 10.58 -6.66
C ARG A 33 -3.58 9.47 -5.73
N LEU A 34 -2.97 8.44 -6.31
CA LEU A 34 -2.45 7.27 -5.61
C LEU A 34 -0.95 7.41 -5.36
N LEU A 35 -0.48 6.95 -4.20
CA LEU A 35 0.94 6.80 -3.90
C LEU A 35 1.20 5.46 -3.20
N SER A 36 2.22 4.72 -3.66
CA SER A 36 2.80 3.60 -2.92
C SER A 36 4.22 3.94 -2.50
N PHE A 37 4.57 3.69 -1.24
CA PHE A 37 5.91 3.98 -0.75
C PHE A 37 6.34 3.04 0.39
N ASN A 38 7.37 2.23 0.13
CA ASN A 38 8.12 1.55 1.17
C ASN A 38 9.08 2.55 1.83
N ILE A 39 8.83 2.92 3.09
CA ILE A 39 9.60 3.97 3.78
C ILE A 39 10.74 3.45 4.66
N GLN A 40 10.91 2.13 4.80
CA GLN A 40 11.95 1.51 5.61
C GLN A 40 12.06 2.10 7.04
N VAL A 41 10.93 2.32 7.72
CA VAL A 41 10.84 2.95 9.06
C VAL A 41 11.41 4.39 9.09
N GLY A 42 11.59 5.04 7.93
CA GLY A 42 12.19 6.37 7.79
C GLY A 42 13.72 6.36 7.81
N ILE A 43 14.36 5.22 7.51
CA ILE A 43 15.83 5.10 7.48
C ILE A 43 16.33 5.36 6.06
N ARG A 44 17.21 6.36 5.93
CA ARG A 44 17.87 6.65 4.66
C ARG A 44 19.07 5.72 4.46
N THR A 45 18.99 4.89 3.43
CA THR A 45 20.09 4.06 2.94
C THR A 45 20.59 4.66 1.62
N SER A 46 21.89 4.92 1.51
CA SER A 46 22.50 5.54 0.32
C SER A 46 23.63 4.72 -0.30
N ALA A 47 23.93 3.54 0.26
CA ALA A 47 24.92 2.60 -0.26
C ALA A 47 24.71 1.20 0.35
N TYR A 48 25.09 0.14 -0.38
CA TYR A 48 24.92 -1.25 0.09
C TYR A 48 25.64 -1.58 1.40
N HIS A 49 26.81 -0.99 1.65
CA HIS A 49 27.53 -1.22 2.92
C HIS A 49 26.73 -0.74 4.14
N GLN A 50 25.78 0.19 3.96
CA GLN A 50 24.96 0.72 5.04
C GLN A 50 23.95 -0.30 5.57
N TYR A 51 23.59 -1.33 4.79
CA TYR A 51 22.81 -2.45 5.32
C TYR A 51 23.55 -3.17 6.46
N LEU A 52 24.89 -3.21 6.42
CA LEU A 52 25.73 -3.81 7.47
C LEU A 52 26.15 -2.79 8.53
N THR A 53 26.59 -1.59 8.12
CA THR A 53 27.13 -0.58 9.06
C THR A 53 26.05 0.20 9.81
N ARG A 54 24.80 0.22 9.33
CA ARG A 54 23.68 0.93 9.95
C ARG A 54 22.59 0.01 10.49
N CYS A 55 22.85 -1.30 10.66
CA CYS A 55 21.93 -2.23 11.33
C CYS A 55 21.38 -1.67 12.65
N TRP A 56 22.23 -0.99 13.45
CA TRP A 56 21.84 -0.36 14.72
C TRP A 56 20.80 0.76 14.56
N LYS A 57 20.75 1.47 13.41
CA LYS A 57 19.71 2.48 13.13
C LYS A 57 18.32 1.85 12.96
N HIS A 58 18.22 0.54 12.74
CA HIS A 58 16.95 -0.20 12.77
C HIS A 58 16.48 -0.52 14.20
N LEU A 59 17.35 -0.36 15.20
CA LEU A 59 17.13 -0.73 16.60
C LEU A 59 17.09 0.48 17.56
N LEU A 60 17.77 1.58 17.24
CA LEU A 60 17.88 2.76 18.12
C LEU A 60 17.25 4.04 17.51
N PRO A 61 16.69 4.96 18.34
CA PRO A 61 16.16 6.24 17.86
C PRO A 61 17.25 7.14 17.28
N HIS A 62 16.97 7.83 16.17
CA HIS A 62 17.94 8.73 15.52
C HIS A 62 17.26 9.97 14.92
N ARG A 63 17.88 11.16 15.06
CA ARG A 63 17.33 12.45 14.62
C ARG A 63 17.05 12.55 13.11
N GLU A 64 17.87 11.91 12.27
CA GLU A 64 17.62 11.82 10.82
C GLU A 64 16.26 11.19 10.49
N ARG A 65 15.74 10.28 11.34
CA ARG A 65 14.44 9.63 11.11
C ARG A 65 13.28 10.62 11.25
N GLU A 66 13.35 11.52 12.22
CA GLU A 66 12.33 12.57 12.41
C GLU A 66 12.31 13.51 11.20
N GLY A 67 13.48 13.93 10.72
CA GLY A 67 13.60 14.73 9.49
C GLY A 67 13.09 14.00 8.24
N ASN A 68 13.41 12.71 8.09
CA ASN A 68 12.90 11.90 6.98
C ASN A 68 11.38 11.72 7.05
N LEU A 69 10.81 11.46 8.23
CA LEU A 69 9.35 11.35 8.40
C LEU A 69 8.64 12.66 8.09
N GLN A 70 9.22 13.81 8.48
CA GLN A 70 8.69 15.11 8.09
C GLN A 70 8.71 15.27 6.57
N ALA A 71 9.82 14.90 5.93
CA ALA A 71 9.97 14.95 4.49
C ALA A 71 8.90 14.05 3.81
N VAL A 72 8.74 12.81 4.28
CA VAL A 72 7.69 11.89 3.85
C VAL A 72 6.32 12.55 4.00
N GLY A 73 5.95 13.06 5.17
CA GLY A 73 4.64 13.69 5.40
C GLY A 73 4.34 14.84 4.43
N ASN A 74 5.33 15.68 4.11
CA ASN A 74 5.17 16.75 3.12
C ASN A 74 4.94 16.21 1.69
N LEU A 75 5.55 15.08 1.35
CA LEU A 75 5.27 14.39 0.10
C LEU A 75 3.83 13.82 0.08
N LEU A 76 3.40 13.19 1.18
CA LEU A 76 2.11 12.51 1.26
C LEU A 76 0.92 13.46 1.12
N ASP A 77 1.05 14.73 1.53
CA ASP A 77 -0.01 15.74 1.46
C ASP A 77 -0.50 16.00 0.02
N GLN A 78 0.28 15.65 -1.00
CA GLN A 78 -0.07 15.79 -2.42
C GLN A 78 -0.97 14.68 -2.96
N TYR A 79 -1.28 13.65 -2.16
CA TYR A 79 -2.00 12.45 -2.58
C TYR A 79 -3.30 12.24 -1.79
N ASP A 80 -4.18 11.40 -2.34
CA ASP A 80 -5.52 11.14 -1.80
C ASP A 80 -5.62 9.76 -1.16
N LEU A 81 -4.93 8.75 -1.72
CA LEU A 81 -4.87 7.40 -1.19
C LEU A 81 -3.42 6.89 -1.20
N VAL A 82 -2.89 6.58 -0.02
CA VAL A 82 -1.47 6.25 0.18
C VAL A 82 -1.34 4.87 0.81
N ALA A 83 -0.53 4.02 0.16
CA ALA A 83 -0.06 2.74 0.69
C ALA A 83 1.37 2.88 1.20
N LEU A 84 1.57 2.70 2.51
CA LEU A 84 2.89 2.72 3.14
C LEU A 84 3.32 1.30 3.52
N GLN A 85 4.56 0.93 3.17
CA GLN A 85 5.18 -0.33 3.59
C GLN A 85 6.36 -0.07 4.53
N GLU A 86 6.64 -1.07 5.38
CA GLU A 86 7.72 -1.03 6.38
C GLU A 86 7.63 0.17 7.34
N VAL A 87 6.42 0.49 7.78
CA VAL A 87 6.20 1.45 8.87
C VAL A 87 6.32 0.74 10.22
N ASP A 88 6.51 1.51 11.29
CA ASP A 88 6.41 1.01 12.66
C ASP A 88 5.13 1.50 13.36
N GLY A 89 4.36 0.56 13.91
CA GLY A 89 3.11 0.82 14.64
C GLY A 89 3.29 1.32 16.09
N GLY A 90 4.49 1.76 16.48
CA GLY A 90 4.79 2.23 17.83
C GLY A 90 5.54 1.20 18.66
N SER A 91 6.81 1.44 18.91
CA SER A 91 7.71 0.54 19.64
C SER A 91 8.88 1.30 20.25
N LEU A 92 9.74 0.62 21.04
CA LEU A 92 10.92 1.26 21.63
C LEU A 92 11.79 1.96 20.58
N ARG A 93 11.99 1.34 19.39
CA ARG A 93 12.81 1.95 18.33
C ARG A 93 12.24 3.27 17.81
N THR A 94 10.92 3.50 17.93
CA THR A 94 10.25 4.76 17.54
C THR A 94 9.85 5.62 18.74
N ARG A 95 10.36 5.34 19.94
CA ARG A 95 9.92 6.01 21.19
C ARG A 95 8.39 5.91 21.38
N HIS A 96 7.85 4.76 21.03
CA HIS A 96 6.42 4.44 21.06
C HIS A 96 5.54 5.28 20.11
N VAL A 97 6.14 6.00 19.16
CA VAL A 97 5.40 6.75 18.15
C VAL A 97 4.92 5.82 17.04
N ASN A 98 3.60 5.82 16.80
CA ASN A 98 3.00 5.18 15.63
C ASN A 98 3.25 6.04 14.40
N GLN A 99 4.08 5.55 13.48
CA GLN A 99 4.48 6.31 12.30
C GLN A 99 3.31 6.55 11.33
N VAL A 100 2.34 5.62 11.26
CA VAL A 100 1.16 5.80 10.39
C VAL A 100 0.31 6.97 10.90
N GLU A 101 0.03 6.99 12.19
CA GLU A 101 -0.73 8.07 12.83
C GLU A 101 0.00 9.42 12.69
N GLN A 102 1.30 9.46 12.97
CA GLN A 102 2.10 10.67 12.83
C GLN A 102 2.04 11.24 11.40
N LEU A 103 2.22 10.38 10.39
CA LEU A 103 2.16 10.78 8.98
C LEU A 103 0.75 11.21 8.58
N ALA A 104 -0.30 10.53 9.07
CA ALA A 104 -1.68 10.90 8.85
C ALA A 104 -1.98 12.31 9.37
N LEU A 105 -1.56 12.61 10.61
CA LEU A 105 -1.74 13.92 11.23
C LEU A 105 -0.97 15.00 10.48
N GLN A 106 0.30 14.75 10.14
CA GLN A 106 1.14 15.73 9.44
C GLN A 106 0.59 16.07 8.04
N ALA A 107 0.17 15.06 7.28
CA ALA A 107 -0.36 15.22 5.92
C ALA A 107 -1.89 15.41 5.88
N ARG A 108 -2.52 15.62 7.04
CA ARG A 108 -3.95 15.95 7.19
C ARG A 108 -4.87 14.92 6.53
N PHE A 109 -4.57 13.64 6.71
CA PHE A 109 -5.44 12.54 6.29
C PHE A 109 -6.52 12.30 7.35
N PRO A 110 -7.81 12.44 7.01
CA PRO A 110 -8.93 12.22 7.94
C PRO A 110 -9.14 10.73 8.28
N TYR A 111 -8.70 9.82 7.41
CA TYR A 111 -8.81 8.38 7.59
C TYR A 111 -7.43 7.74 7.51
N TRP A 112 -7.12 6.89 8.46
CA TRP A 112 -5.92 6.06 8.41
C TRP A 112 -6.13 4.71 9.10
N TYR A 113 -5.31 3.74 8.72
CA TYR A 113 -5.31 2.42 9.32
C TYR A 113 -3.88 1.84 9.36
N GLN A 114 -3.56 1.16 10.45
CA GLN A 114 -2.27 0.52 10.67
C GLN A 114 -2.45 -1.00 10.72
N GLN A 115 -1.94 -1.70 9.70
CA GLN A 115 -1.96 -3.15 9.62
C GLN A 115 -0.69 -3.73 10.22
N LEU A 116 -0.79 -4.46 11.34
CA LEU A 116 0.36 -5.10 11.98
C LEU A 116 0.78 -6.37 11.23
N ASN A 117 2.00 -6.39 10.68
CA ASN A 117 2.54 -7.53 9.95
C ASN A 117 3.30 -8.50 10.86
N ARG A 118 4.17 -7.95 11.73
CA ARG A 118 4.96 -8.74 12.68
C ARG A 118 5.15 -7.96 13.97
N ASN A 119 4.76 -8.59 15.07
CA ASN A 119 4.92 -8.05 16.42
C ASN A 119 6.25 -8.54 17.02
N LEU A 120 7.21 -7.64 17.22
CA LEU A 120 8.48 -7.89 17.90
C LEU A 120 8.57 -7.00 19.15
N ALA A 121 7.43 -6.81 19.83
CA ALA A 121 7.37 -6.00 21.04
C ALA A 121 8.36 -6.53 22.10
N PRO A 122 9.00 -5.63 22.87
CA PRO A 122 8.79 -4.17 22.86
C PRO A 122 9.58 -3.41 21.78
N PHE A 123 10.47 -4.09 21.04
CA PHE A 123 11.50 -3.45 20.21
C PHE A 123 10.99 -2.90 18.87
N ALA A 124 10.12 -3.63 18.17
CA ALA A 124 9.61 -3.24 16.86
C ALA A 124 8.19 -3.75 16.62
N ARG A 125 7.37 -2.97 15.91
CA ARG A 125 6.05 -3.38 15.42
C ARG A 125 5.98 -3.13 13.92
N HIS A 126 6.46 -4.08 13.13
CA HIS A 126 6.49 -3.96 11.68
C HIS A 126 5.07 -3.99 11.13
N SER A 127 4.72 -2.95 10.38
CA SER A 127 3.37 -2.73 9.90
C SER A 127 3.36 -2.25 8.45
N ASN A 128 2.17 -2.24 7.85
CA ASN A 128 1.83 -1.41 6.71
C ASN A 128 0.90 -0.27 7.18
N GLY A 129 0.82 0.80 6.40
CA GLY A 129 -0.05 1.95 6.66
C GLY A 129 -0.94 2.26 5.47
N LEU A 130 -2.18 2.62 5.76
CA LEU A 130 -3.13 3.19 4.83
C LEU A 130 -3.44 4.61 5.29
N LEU A 131 -3.30 5.59 4.38
CA LEU A 131 -3.84 6.94 4.57
C LEU A 131 -4.84 7.24 3.45
N SER A 132 -6.00 7.79 3.78
CA SER A 132 -7.05 8.12 2.81
C SER A 132 -7.70 9.47 3.11
N ARG A 133 -7.84 10.30 2.07
CA ARG A 133 -8.66 11.52 2.10
C ARG A 133 -10.13 11.21 1.86
N ILE A 134 -10.41 10.10 1.19
CA ILE A 134 -11.76 9.68 0.84
C ILE A 134 -12.28 8.64 1.85
N PRO A 135 -13.59 8.65 2.15
CA PRO A 135 -14.20 7.57 2.92
C PRO A 135 -14.17 6.27 2.10
N LEU A 136 -13.96 5.16 2.80
CA LEU A 136 -13.94 3.82 2.21
C LEU A 136 -15.24 3.10 2.57
N SER A 137 -15.88 2.44 1.60
CA SER A 137 -17.09 1.64 1.87
C SER A 137 -16.79 0.35 2.64
N ARG A 138 -15.54 -0.12 2.59
CA ARG A 138 -15.05 -1.32 3.25
C ARG A 138 -13.53 -1.30 3.31
N LEU A 139 -13.02 -1.79 4.43
CA LEU A 139 -11.62 -2.09 4.66
C LEU A 139 -11.52 -3.50 5.27
N GLU A 140 -10.74 -4.38 4.65
CA GLU A 140 -10.47 -5.73 5.12
C GLU A 140 -8.96 -5.96 5.23
N ASP A 141 -8.56 -6.71 6.25
CA ASP A 141 -7.17 -7.12 6.49
C ASP A 141 -7.03 -8.61 6.25
N HIS A 142 -6.09 -8.99 5.37
CA HIS A 142 -5.85 -10.36 4.98
C HIS A 142 -4.43 -10.81 5.33
N PRO A 143 -4.25 -11.81 6.21
CA PRO A 143 -2.99 -12.53 6.29
C PRO A 143 -2.72 -13.23 4.96
N LEU A 144 -1.52 -13.04 4.41
CA LEU A 144 -1.13 -13.70 3.17
C LEU A 144 -0.49 -15.07 3.46
N PRO A 145 -0.71 -16.08 2.59
CA PRO A 145 -0.15 -17.41 2.79
C PRO A 145 1.38 -17.41 2.80
N GLY A 146 1.95 -18.34 3.56
CA GLY A 146 3.39 -18.47 3.79
C GLY A 146 3.80 -18.10 5.22
N PRO A 147 5.10 -17.86 5.46
CA PRO A 147 5.59 -17.46 6.78
C PRO A 147 4.94 -16.17 7.28
N ALA A 148 4.74 -16.07 8.58
CA ALA A 148 4.18 -14.88 9.21
C ALA A 148 4.99 -13.62 8.88
N GLY A 149 4.31 -12.53 8.52
CA GLY A 149 4.94 -11.23 8.26
C GLY A 149 4.49 -10.53 6.98
N ARG A 150 3.69 -11.16 6.12
CA ARG A 150 3.09 -10.52 4.95
C ARG A 150 1.57 -10.52 5.06
N ARG A 151 0.96 -9.38 4.73
CA ARG A 151 -0.48 -9.15 4.75
C ARG A 151 -0.88 -8.25 3.58
N ALA A 152 -2.16 -8.25 3.24
CA ALA A 152 -2.77 -7.37 2.24
C ALA A 152 -3.96 -6.63 2.86
N MET A 153 -4.12 -5.35 2.54
CA MET A 153 -5.33 -4.58 2.86
C MET A 153 -6.18 -4.51 1.60
N LEU A 154 -7.43 -4.97 1.67
CA LEU A 154 -8.43 -4.77 0.62
C LEU A 154 -9.31 -3.59 1.00
N LEU A 155 -9.33 -2.58 0.16
CA LEU A 155 -10.15 -1.38 0.29
C LEU A 155 -11.18 -1.37 -0.82
N ARG A 156 -12.37 -0.85 -0.52
CA ARG A 156 -13.43 -0.71 -1.52
C ARG A 156 -13.95 0.72 -1.59
N ILE A 157 -13.91 1.29 -2.79
CA ILE A 157 -14.49 2.59 -3.12
C ILE A 157 -15.77 2.32 -3.94
N GLY A 158 -16.91 2.87 -3.53
CA GLY A 158 -18.21 2.58 -4.13
C GLY A 158 -18.84 1.27 -3.64
N GLN A 159 -19.85 0.76 -4.34
CA GLN A 159 -20.62 -0.42 -3.96
C GLN A 159 -20.81 -1.41 -5.11
N GLY A 160 -21.11 -2.67 -4.78
CA GLY A 160 -21.40 -3.73 -5.75
C GLY A 160 -20.19 -4.13 -6.61
N ARG A 161 -20.47 -4.69 -7.79
CA ARG A 161 -19.46 -5.19 -8.73
C ARG A 161 -18.66 -4.09 -9.45
N ASP A 162 -19.25 -2.91 -9.59
CA ASP A 162 -18.60 -1.73 -10.19
C ASP A 162 -17.82 -0.90 -9.14
N ALA A 163 -17.74 -1.37 -7.89
CA ALA A 163 -16.83 -0.79 -6.92
C ALA A 163 -15.37 -0.98 -7.38
N VAL A 164 -14.52 -0.01 -7.04
CA VAL A 164 -13.07 -0.13 -7.22
C VAL A 164 -12.48 -0.81 -5.99
N ALA A 165 -11.95 -2.02 -6.18
CA ALA A 165 -11.11 -2.69 -5.19
C ALA A 165 -9.68 -2.15 -5.28
N VAL A 166 -9.12 -1.70 -4.17
CA VAL A 166 -7.69 -1.38 -4.07
C VAL A 166 -7.08 -2.40 -3.12
N VAL A 167 -6.05 -3.12 -3.55
CA VAL A 167 -5.32 -4.07 -2.72
C VAL A 167 -3.92 -3.55 -2.48
N MET A 168 -3.64 -3.16 -1.24
CA MET A 168 -2.33 -2.69 -0.81
C MET A 168 -1.58 -3.84 -0.16
N MET A 169 -0.34 -4.11 -0.57
CA MET A 169 0.39 -5.27 -0.07
C MET A 169 1.91 -5.08 -0.04
N HIS A 170 2.58 -5.95 0.71
CA HIS A 170 4.03 -6.11 0.67
C HIS A 170 4.32 -7.61 0.56
N LEU A 171 4.80 -8.07 -0.59
CA LEU A 171 4.93 -9.50 -0.90
C LEU A 171 6.25 -10.10 -0.42
N ALA A 172 6.29 -11.43 -0.35
CA ALA A 172 7.51 -12.19 -0.03
C ALA A 172 8.60 -12.04 -1.11
N LEU A 173 9.87 -12.10 -0.68
CA LEU A 173 11.04 -12.08 -1.56
C LEU A 173 11.12 -13.34 -2.44
N GLY A 174 10.82 -14.50 -1.87
CA GLY A 174 10.88 -15.79 -2.57
C GLY A 174 9.72 -16.00 -3.53
N SER A 175 10.02 -16.32 -4.79
CA SER A 175 9.03 -16.47 -5.87
C SER A 175 7.92 -17.49 -5.53
N ARG A 176 8.26 -18.65 -4.95
CA ARG A 176 7.28 -19.67 -4.56
C ARG A 176 6.24 -19.13 -3.57
N THR A 177 6.68 -18.47 -2.50
CA THR A 177 5.78 -17.87 -1.51
C THR A 177 4.99 -16.73 -2.13
N ARG A 178 5.66 -15.85 -2.88
CA ARG A 178 4.98 -14.74 -3.58
C ARG A 178 3.85 -15.24 -4.49
N ASN A 179 4.05 -16.34 -5.21
CA ASN A 179 3.00 -16.91 -6.06
C ASN A 179 1.81 -17.46 -5.24
N LEU A 180 2.03 -18.07 -4.07
CA LEU A 180 0.91 -18.42 -3.19
C LEU A 180 0.11 -17.17 -2.75
N GLN A 181 0.81 -16.08 -2.47
CA GLN A 181 0.18 -14.82 -2.06
C GLN A 181 -0.60 -14.18 -3.21
N LEU A 182 -0.05 -14.18 -4.41
CA LEU A 182 -0.72 -13.68 -5.61
C LEU A 182 -1.94 -14.53 -6.01
N ALA A 183 -1.88 -15.85 -5.81
CA ALA A 183 -3.03 -16.73 -6.02
C ALA A 183 -4.17 -16.39 -5.06
N TYR A 184 -3.86 -16.16 -3.79
CA TYR A 184 -4.84 -15.71 -2.79
C TYR A 184 -5.43 -14.34 -3.15
N VAL A 185 -4.60 -13.37 -3.57
CA VAL A 185 -5.08 -12.06 -4.02
C VAL A 185 -5.99 -12.19 -5.25
N ARG A 186 -5.68 -13.07 -6.21
CA ARG A 186 -6.55 -13.34 -7.36
C ARG A 186 -7.94 -13.79 -6.91
N GLU A 187 -8.03 -14.65 -5.89
CA GLU A 187 -9.31 -15.10 -5.34
C GLU A 187 -10.10 -13.94 -4.70
N LEU A 188 -9.42 -13.03 -3.98
CA LEU A 188 -10.07 -11.84 -3.41
C LEU A 188 -10.71 -10.92 -4.47
N LEU A 189 -10.17 -10.92 -5.69
CA LEU A 189 -10.61 -10.05 -6.77
C LEU A 189 -11.80 -10.59 -7.58
N GLN A 190 -12.24 -11.83 -7.35
CA GLN A 190 -13.24 -12.51 -8.21
C GLN A 190 -14.57 -11.77 -8.33
N ASP A 191 -14.94 -11.00 -7.32
CA ASP A 191 -16.20 -10.25 -7.28
C ASP A 191 -16.09 -8.80 -7.80
N TYR A 192 -14.89 -8.38 -8.23
CA TYR A 192 -14.60 -7.00 -8.63
C TYR A 192 -14.28 -6.88 -10.11
N ARG A 193 -14.97 -5.96 -10.79
CA ARG A 193 -14.66 -5.60 -12.18
C ARG A 193 -13.48 -4.64 -12.29
N HIS A 194 -13.34 -3.76 -11.30
CA HIS A 194 -12.34 -2.71 -11.27
C HIS A 194 -11.41 -2.94 -10.10
N PHE A 195 -10.11 -3.12 -10.37
CA PHE A 195 -9.15 -3.32 -9.29
C PHE A 195 -7.78 -2.72 -9.54
N VAL A 196 -7.19 -2.25 -8.43
CA VAL A 196 -5.83 -1.73 -8.33
C VAL A 196 -5.04 -2.63 -7.39
N LEU A 197 -3.87 -3.09 -7.81
CA LEU A 197 -2.91 -3.75 -6.94
C LEU A 197 -1.72 -2.81 -6.75
N MET A 198 -1.39 -2.44 -5.52
CA MET A 198 -0.28 -1.51 -5.27
C MET A 198 0.57 -1.89 -4.06
N GLY A 199 1.87 -1.60 -4.13
CA GLY A 199 2.80 -1.92 -3.05
C GLY A 199 4.18 -2.34 -3.53
N ASP A 200 5.01 -2.76 -2.58
CA ASP A 200 6.25 -3.47 -2.84
C ASP A 200 5.96 -4.96 -3.12
N LEU A 201 5.96 -5.31 -4.40
CA LEU A 201 5.67 -6.66 -4.87
C LEU A 201 6.93 -7.53 -4.97
N ASN A 202 8.10 -6.98 -4.65
CA ASN A 202 9.38 -7.69 -4.61
C ASN A 202 9.73 -8.46 -5.89
N THR A 203 9.28 -7.99 -7.05
CA THR A 203 9.59 -8.61 -8.35
C THR A 203 9.33 -7.63 -9.51
N GLN A 204 9.84 -7.95 -10.71
CA GLN A 204 9.67 -7.14 -11.92
C GLN A 204 8.25 -7.26 -12.54
N PRO A 205 7.82 -6.29 -13.37
CA PRO A 205 6.49 -6.29 -13.99
C PRO A 205 6.20 -7.53 -14.85
N ASP A 206 7.16 -7.99 -15.68
CA ASP A 206 6.96 -9.17 -16.54
C ASP A 206 6.66 -10.43 -15.74
N GLU A 207 7.36 -10.63 -14.61
CA GLU A 207 7.09 -11.77 -13.73
C GLU A 207 5.66 -11.73 -13.18
N LEU A 208 5.16 -10.53 -12.82
CA LEU A 208 3.81 -10.35 -12.32
C LEU A 208 2.77 -10.62 -13.40
N LEU A 209 2.91 -9.98 -14.57
CA LEU A 209 1.88 -9.97 -15.60
C LEU A 209 1.86 -11.26 -16.43
N SER A 210 3.02 -11.86 -16.67
CA SER A 210 3.17 -13.00 -17.60
C SER A 210 3.37 -14.34 -16.89
N ARG A 211 4.03 -14.36 -15.72
CA ARG A 211 4.56 -15.59 -15.10
C ARG A 211 4.03 -15.89 -13.70
N SER A 212 3.07 -15.10 -13.22
CA SER A 212 2.46 -15.29 -11.90
C SER A 212 0.98 -15.69 -12.00
N PRO A 213 0.33 -16.04 -10.87
CA PRO A 213 -1.12 -16.25 -10.83
C PRO A 213 -1.96 -15.04 -11.25
N LEU A 214 -1.39 -13.85 -11.35
CA LEU A 214 -2.08 -12.68 -11.91
C LEU A 214 -2.29 -12.77 -13.43
N ARG A 215 -1.62 -13.69 -14.12
CA ARG A 215 -1.78 -13.92 -15.56
C ARG A 215 -3.24 -14.10 -15.92
N GLY A 216 -3.69 -13.44 -16.99
CA GLY A 216 -5.06 -13.54 -17.48
C GLY A 216 -6.09 -12.72 -16.70
N LEU A 217 -5.68 -11.87 -15.75
CA LEU A 217 -6.53 -10.84 -15.16
C LEU A 217 -6.58 -9.54 -15.97
N ALA A 218 -5.99 -9.52 -17.18
CA ALA A 218 -5.88 -8.34 -18.03
C ALA A 218 -5.32 -7.10 -17.30
N LEU A 219 -4.34 -7.32 -16.42
CA LEU A 219 -3.67 -6.25 -15.70
C LEU A 219 -2.65 -5.53 -16.59
N HIS A 220 -2.52 -4.23 -16.39
CA HIS A 220 -1.42 -3.43 -16.92
C HIS A 220 -0.71 -2.67 -15.79
N ALA A 221 0.60 -2.46 -15.93
CA ALA A 221 1.36 -1.66 -14.99
C ALA A 221 1.24 -0.18 -15.36
N ALA A 222 0.87 0.68 -14.40
CA ALA A 222 0.81 2.12 -14.61
C ALA A 222 2.19 2.70 -14.96
N GLN A 223 3.27 2.07 -14.45
CA GLN A 223 4.66 2.44 -14.69
C GLN A 223 5.56 1.20 -14.67
N GLN A 224 6.75 1.29 -15.28
CA GLN A 224 7.75 0.19 -15.31
C GLN A 224 9.19 0.67 -15.01
N ALA A 225 9.35 1.90 -14.54
CA ALA A 225 10.64 2.47 -14.18
C ALA A 225 11.19 1.84 -12.88
N ALA A 226 12.51 1.81 -12.76
CA ALA A 226 13.16 1.24 -11.60
C ALA A 226 12.93 2.08 -10.33
N THR A 227 12.66 1.40 -9.22
CA THR A 227 12.39 1.99 -7.90
C THR A 227 13.46 1.64 -6.87
N PHE A 228 14.25 0.59 -7.12
CA PHE A 228 15.25 0.07 -6.18
C PHE A 228 16.63 -0.17 -6.84
N PRO A 229 17.74 0.06 -6.11
CA PRO A 229 17.80 0.86 -4.89
C PRO A 229 17.65 2.34 -5.24
N SER A 230 17.09 3.15 -4.34
CA SER A 230 16.73 4.54 -4.62
C SER A 230 17.90 5.44 -5.06
N TRP A 231 19.12 5.12 -4.63
CA TRP A 231 20.34 5.87 -5.00
C TRP A 231 20.93 5.47 -6.35
N LYS A 232 20.55 4.31 -6.90
CA LYS A 232 20.96 3.85 -8.24
C LYS A 232 19.91 2.86 -8.78
N PRO A 233 18.71 3.34 -9.16
CA PRO A 233 17.59 2.46 -9.48
C PRO A 233 17.90 1.56 -10.67
N SER A 234 17.71 0.26 -10.50
CA SER A 234 17.90 -0.76 -11.54
C SER A 234 16.83 -1.85 -11.55
N ARG A 235 15.95 -1.89 -10.54
CA ARG A 235 14.87 -2.88 -10.40
C ARG A 235 13.54 -2.17 -10.14
N CYS A 236 12.47 -2.57 -10.83
CA CYS A 236 11.10 -2.09 -10.58
C CYS A 236 10.44 -3.07 -9.60
N LEU A 237 10.50 -2.78 -8.30
CA LEU A 237 9.95 -3.66 -7.25
C LEU A 237 8.61 -3.16 -6.71
N ASP A 238 8.37 -1.85 -6.82
CA ASP A 238 7.14 -1.21 -6.38
C ASP A 238 6.23 -0.97 -7.59
N HIS A 239 4.96 -1.34 -7.45
CA HIS A 239 4.02 -1.36 -8.58
C HIS A 239 2.71 -0.69 -8.22
N ILE A 240 2.06 -0.15 -9.25
CA ILE A 240 0.63 0.10 -9.28
C ILE A 240 0.13 -0.59 -10.55
N LEU A 241 -0.56 -1.72 -10.37
CA LEU A 241 -1.17 -2.51 -11.44
C LEU A 241 -2.66 -2.22 -11.46
N LEU A 242 -3.24 -2.12 -12.65
CA LEU A 242 -4.62 -1.74 -12.89
C LEU A 242 -5.30 -2.78 -13.77
N SER A 243 -6.56 -3.12 -13.48
CA SER A 243 -7.39 -3.86 -14.43
C SER A 243 -7.53 -3.06 -15.73
N ASP A 244 -7.72 -3.74 -16.87
CA ASP A 244 -7.96 -3.12 -18.19
C ASP A 244 -9.17 -2.18 -18.22
N THR A 245 -10.10 -2.35 -17.29
CA THR A 245 -11.28 -1.49 -17.08
C THR A 245 -10.96 -0.16 -16.39
N LEU A 246 -9.74 0.06 -15.92
CA LEU A 246 -9.30 1.28 -15.24
C LEU A 246 -8.29 2.04 -16.09
N GLN A 247 -8.34 3.37 -16.00
CA GLN A 247 -7.39 4.26 -16.66
C GLN A 247 -6.62 5.05 -15.62
N SER A 248 -5.36 5.36 -15.91
CA SER A 248 -4.58 6.27 -15.10
C SER A 248 -3.76 7.25 -15.94
N GLN A 249 -3.35 8.35 -15.32
CA GLN A 249 -2.52 9.38 -15.94
C GLN A 249 -1.37 9.78 -15.02
N GLY A 250 -0.31 10.33 -15.61
CA GLY A 250 0.80 10.91 -14.84
C GLY A 250 1.58 9.91 -13.98
N ALA A 251 1.55 8.62 -14.35
CA ALA A 251 2.26 7.59 -13.62
C ALA A 251 3.77 7.85 -13.63
N ARG A 252 4.39 7.86 -12.44
CA ARG A 252 5.81 8.24 -12.29
C ARG A 252 6.44 7.64 -11.04
N VAL A 253 7.74 7.37 -11.14
CA VAL A 253 8.61 7.13 -9.99
C VAL A 253 9.14 8.49 -9.53
N LEU A 254 8.94 8.82 -8.26
CA LEU A 254 9.37 10.10 -7.71
C LEU A 254 10.85 10.02 -7.30
N PRO A 255 11.69 11.01 -7.64
CA PRO A 255 13.10 11.03 -7.25
C PRO A 255 13.28 11.43 -5.76
N TYR A 256 12.61 10.71 -4.87
CA TYR A 256 12.50 11.01 -3.44
C TYR A 256 13.24 9.97 -2.59
N ALA A 257 14.57 10.07 -2.55
CA ALA A 257 15.47 9.09 -1.94
C ALA A 257 15.66 9.28 -0.41
N VAL A 258 14.55 9.23 0.35
CA VAL A 258 14.54 9.20 1.83
C VAL A 258 14.43 7.78 2.40
N SER A 259 14.22 6.79 1.52
CA SER A 259 14.19 5.34 1.75
C SER A 259 15.10 4.65 0.74
N ASP A 260 15.35 3.35 0.85
CA ASP A 260 16.00 2.54 -0.20
C ASP A 260 15.08 2.22 -1.39
N HIS A 261 13.79 2.52 -1.28
CA HIS A 261 12.83 2.51 -2.38
C HIS A 261 12.48 3.94 -2.82
N LEU A 262 12.15 4.13 -4.10
CA LEU A 262 11.54 5.35 -4.61
C LEU A 262 10.01 5.21 -4.61
N PRO A 263 9.25 6.26 -4.23
CA PRO A 263 7.80 6.22 -4.28
C PRO A 263 7.28 6.11 -5.72
N VAL A 264 6.15 5.40 -5.87
CA VAL A 264 5.42 5.29 -7.13
C VAL A 264 4.07 5.99 -7.02
N ALA A 265 3.78 6.86 -7.97
CA ALA A 265 2.56 7.67 -7.99
C ALA A 265 1.82 7.53 -9.32
N THR A 266 0.49 7.67 -9.29
CA THR A 266 -0.35 7.82 -10.50
C THR A 266 -1.67 8.52 -10.15
N GLU A 267 -2.38 9.05 -11.15
CA GLU A 267 -3.74 9.55 -11.03
C GLU A 267 -4.72 8.51 -11.59
N LEU A 268 -5.48 7.85 -10.72
CA LEU A 268 -6.55 6.93 -11.14
C LEU A 268 -7.78 7.73 -11.56
N ILE A 269 -8.29 7.46 -12.76
CA ILE A 269 -9.56 8.02 -13.22
C ILE A 269 -10.67 7.08 -12.75
N LEU A 270 -11.55 7.55 -11.86
CA LEU A 270 -12.65 6.73 -11.37
C LEU A 270 -13.63 6.41 -12.51
N PRO A 271 -14.04 5.13 -12.66
CA PRO A 271 -14.84 4.71 -13.81
C PRO A 271 -16.24 5.33 -13.76
N PRO A 272 -16.88 5.60 -14.90
CA PRO A 272 -18.23 6.16 -14.93
C PRO A 272 -19.30 5.27 -14.29
N SER A 273 -19.06 3.96 -14.28
CA SER A 273 -19.91 2.95 -13.63
C SER A 273 -19.83 2.98 -12.11
N LEU A 274 -18.93 3.76 -11.51
CA LEU A 274 -18.80 3.82 -10.05
C LEU A 274 -20.09 4.37 -9.43
N ALA A 275 -20.83 3.51 -8.77
CA ALA A 275 -21.96 3.92 -7.94
C ALA A 275 -21.43 4.85 -6.83
N THR A 276 -21.96 6.08 -6.79
CA THR A 276 -21.52 7.14 -5.88
C THR A 276 -21.55 6.66 -4.44
N LEU A 277 -20.51 6.99 -3.67
CA LEU A 277 -20.58 6.88 -2.22
C LEU A 277 -21.61 7.90 -1.71
N GLN A 278 -22.81 7.43 -1.36
CA GLN A 278 -23.67 8.16 -0.43
C GLN A 278 -23.07 7.94 0.95
N VAL A 279 -22.36 8.96 1.46
CA VAL A 279 -22.00 8.99 2.87
C VAL A 279 -23.31 9.25 3.63
N PRO A 280 -23.68 8.40 4.61
CA PRO A 280 -24.86 8.65 5.45
C PRO A 280 -24.74 9.94 6.26
#